data_AF-A0A5J5N7A8-F1
#
_entry.id   AF-A0A5J5N7A8-F1
#
_cell.length_a   1.000
_cell.length_b   1.000
_cell.length_c   1.000
_cell.angle_alpha   90.00
_cell.angle_beta   90.00
_cell.angle_gamma   90.00
#
_symmetry.space_group_name_H-M   'P 1'
#
loop_
_entity.id
_entity.type
_entity.pdbx_description
1 polymer ?
#
loop_
_entity_poly.entity_id
_entity_poly.type
_entity_poly.pdbx_seq_one_letter_code
_entity_poly.pdbx_strand_id
1 'polypeptide(L)'
;MEIRKNIHEERFRKELENLIAGFMKLFSNKCKPPIEEVIQAGVVPRFIDLLSSPSDYVREQAVLALGNIAAVSLTCRDLVLGYGALLPLLALLNEPVSRSMLRNATWTLSRFCKPPFDQVKLVLPTLGRLIHSKDEVVLAKACWALSYLFDGTNDKIQAVIESGVLGRLVELLMHPSPSVITPTLYTVKHIVTGDDVQIQAIIEANIIAPLVHLLQNAEFDIKKQAGKAISKATSGGTHDQIRFLVSQGCIKPLCDVLYYFDREFVTVCLQGLENILKVGEADKKMGITGGMNLNAQMIDAAEGREWIENLKYDCNIKISGKAMEVLETYW
;
A
#
# COMPACT_ATOMS: atom_id res chain seq x y z
N MET A 1 9.49 34.78 39.45
CA MET A 1 8.36 34.58 38.52
C MET A 1 8.48 33.26 37.75
N GLU A 2 9.70 32.77 37.41
CA GLU A 2 9.94 31.44 36.81
C GLU A 2 9.26 30.26 37.51
N ILE A 3 9.37 30.15 38.84
CA ILE A 3 8.94 28.96 39.59
C ILE A 3 7.43 28.73 39.51
N ARG A 4 6.62 29.82 39.53
CA ARG A 4 5.16 29.72 39.37
C ARG A 4 4.75 29.36 37.94
N LYS A 5 5.56 29.72 36.94
CA LYS A 5 5.34 29.40 35.53
C LYS A 5 5.57 27.89 35.30
N ASN A 6 6.65 27.35 35.85
CA ASN A 6 6.98 25.91 35.77
C ASN A 6 5.94 25.02 36.48
N ILE A 7 5.44 25.42 37.66
CA ILE A 7 4.41 24.63 38.37
C ILE A 7 3.08 24.60 37.60
N HIS A 8 2.70 25.72 36.96
CA HIS A 8 1.50 25.77 36.14
C HIS A 8 1.64 24.94 34.86
N GLU A 9 2.81 24.97 34.24
CA GLU A 9 3.11 24.20 33.03
C GLU A 9 3.19 22.70 33.31
N GLU A 10 3.76 22.30 34.45
CA GLU A 10 3.83 20.90 34.89
C GLU A 10 2.46 20.36 35.32
N ARG A 11 1.63 21.21 35.95
CA ARG A 11 0.23 20.88 36.25
C ARG A 11 -0.60 20.72 34.98
N PHE A 12 -0.48 21.65 34.04
CA PHE A 12 -1.15 21.55 32.74
C PHE A 12 -0.68 20.33 31.96
N ARG A 13 0.62 20.01 32.01
CA ARG A 13 1.19 18.80 31.44
C ARG A 13 0.56 17.55 32.05
N LYS A 14 0.47 17.46 33.37
CA LYS A 14 -0.20 16.34 34.06
C LYS A 14 -1.70 16.25 33.75
N GLU A 15 -2.38 17.38 33.64
CA GLU A 15 -3.80 17.41 33.27
C GLU A 15 -4.02 16.94 31.83
N LEU A 16 -3.15 17.35 30.90
CA LEU A 16 -3.16 16.88 29.51
C LEU A 16 -2.78 15.39 29.41
N GLU A 17 -1.76 14.95 30.16
CA GLU A 17 -1.35 13.55 30.30
C GLU A 17 -2.50 12.68 30.81
N ASN A 18 -3.18 13.12 31.86
CA ASN A 18 -4.32 12.40 32.43
C ASN A 18 -5.52 12.40 31.47
N LEU A 19 -5.77 13.52 30.77
CA LEU A 19 -6.81 13.59 29.76
C LEU A 19 -6.54 12.60 28.63
N ILE A 20 -5.30 12.56 28.13
CA ILE A 20 -4.88 11.67 27.05
C ILE A 20 -4.82 10.23 27.51
N ALA A 21 -4.28 9.93 28.69
CA ALA A 21 -4.28 8.58 29.26
C ALA A 21 -5.70 8.08 29.50
N GLY A 22 -6.60 8.94 29.98
CA GLY A 22 -8.03 8.66 30.08
C GLY A 22 -8.65 8.38 28.71
N PHE A 23 -8.30 9.20 27.71
CA PHE A 23 -8.69 9.02 26.31
C PHE A 23 -8.23 7.67 25.74
N MET A 24 -6.96 7.35 25.92
CA MET A 24 -6.34 6.10 25.46
C MET A 24 -6.96 4.88 26.15
N LYS A 25 -7.27 4.99 27.44
CA LYS A 25 -7.95 3.93 28.20
C LYS A 25 -9.37 3.69 27.68
N LEU A 26 -10.09 4.76 27.28
CA LEU A 26 -11.40 4.66 26.65
C LEU A 26 -11.33 3.94 25.29
N PHE A 27 -10.27 4.12 24.51
CA PHE A 27 -10.07 3.40 23.24
C PHE A 27 -9.64 1.93 23.41
N SER A 28 -8.98 1.58 24.51
CA SER A 28 -8.50 0.22 24.78
C SER A 28 -9.59 -0.73 25.28
N ASN A 29 -10.66 -0.21 25.89
CA ASN A 29 -11.80 -1.01 26.32
C ASN A 29 -12.76 -1.20 25.14
N LYS A 30 -13.07 -2.46 24.80
CA LYS A 30 -13.89 -2.89 23.65
C LYS A 30 -15.36 -2.41 23.64
N CYS A 31 -15.75 -1.43 24.45
CA CYS A 31 -17.06 -0.81 24.40
C CYS A 31 -16.91 0.56 23.73
N LYS A 32 -17.66 0.79 22.64
CA LYS A 32 -17.75 2.05 21.88
C LYS A 32 -17.40 3.26 22.77
N PRO A 33 -16.19 3.83 22.69
CA PRO A 33 -15.85 4.98 23.51
C PRO A 33 -16.84 6.10 23.21
N PRO A 34 -17.16 6.99 24.18
CA PRO A 34 -18.07 8.12 23.98
C PRO A 34 -17.38 9.21 23.13
N ILE A 35 -16.85 8.83 21.97
CA ILE A 35 -16.09 9.71 21.11
C ILE A 35 -16.95 10.84 20.58
N GLU A 36 -18.25 10.59 20.38
CA GLU A 36 -19.23 11.60 19.99
C GLU A 36 -19.35 12.69 21.08
N GLU A 37 -19.41 12.32 22.36
CA GLU A 37 -19.50 13.28 23.47
C GLU A 37 -18.22 14.12 23.58
N VAL A 38 -17.06 13.50 23.36
CA VAL A 38 -15.79 14.22 23.43
C VAL A 38 -15.61 15.14 22.22
N ILE A 39 -15.98 14.68 21.04
CA ILE A 39 -16.03 15.50 19.83
C ILE A 39 -16.98 16.71 20.05
N GLN A 40 -18.17 16.47 20.61
CA GLN A 40 -19.15 17.51 20.94
C GLN A 40 -18.62 18.49 21.98
N ALA A 41 -17.71 18.07 22.87
CA ALA A 41 -17.04 18.95 23.82
C ALA A 41 -16.00 19.89 23.17
N GLY A 42 -15.83 19.87 21.83
CA GLY A 42 -14.99 20.82 21.10
C GLY A 42 -13.49 20.59 21.27
N VAL A 43 -13.06 19.36 21.56
CA VAL A 43 -11.64 19.06 21.84
C VAL A 43 -10.75 19.10 20.59
N VAL A 44 -11.31 18.86 19.39
CA VAL A 44 -10.53 18.76 18.15
C VAL A 44 -9.86 20.09 17.80
N PRO A 45 -10.58 21.24 17.73
CA PRO A 45 -9.93 22.55 17.55
C PRO A 45 -8.82 22.82 18.57
N ARG A 46 -9.06 22.47 19.84
CA ARG A 46 -8.08 22.67 20.92
C ARG A 46 -6.79 21.87 20.67
N PHE A 47 -6.89 20.62 20.23
CA PHE A 47 -5.70 19.85 19.88
C PHE A 47 -4.97 20.42 18.66
N ILE A 48 -5.69 20.98 17.69
CA ILE A 48 -5.08 21.66 16.55
C ILE A 48 -4.29 22.89 17.01
N ASP A 49 -4.86 23.72 17.90
CA ASP A 49 -4.16 24.88 18.48
C ASP A 49 -2.87 24.46 19.21
N LEU A 50 -2.91 23.33 19.93
CA LEU A 50 -1.78 22.80 20.68
C LEU A 50 -0.63 22.29 19.80
N LEU A 51 -0.83 22.10 18.49
CA LEU A 51 0.26 21.76 17.55
C LEU A 51 1.30 22.89 17.42
N SER A 52 0.92 24.13 17.75
CA SER A 52 1.78 25.31 17.78
C SER A 52 2.35 25.62 19.17
N SER A 53 2.18 24.72 20.15
CA SER A 53 2.70 24.90 21.51
C SER A 53 4.22 25.01 21.50
N PRO A 54 4.84 25.85 22.36
CA PRO A 54 6.30 25.89 22.51
C PRO A 54 6.88 24.60 23.14
N SER A 55 6.04 23.73 23.68
CA SER A 55 6.45 22.47 24.31
C SER A 55 6.31 21.31 23.34
N ASP A 56 7.43 20.72 22.91
CA ASP A 56 7.44 19.54 22.04
C ASP A 56 6.63 18.38 22.60
N TYR A 57 6.65 18.22 23.92
CA TYR A 57 5.84 17.22 24.61
C TYR A 57 4.33 17.44 24.36
N VAL A 58 3.87 18.69 24.52
CA VAL A 58 2.45 19.05 24.31
C VAL A 58 2.07 18.90 22.84
N ARG A 59 2.93 19.33 21.91
CA ARG A 59 2.72 19.12 20.47
C ARG A 59 2.57 17.64 20.13
N GLU A 60 3.43 16.79 20.69
CA GLU A 60 3.44 15.36 20.40
C GLU A 60 2.17 14.68 20.91
N GLN A 61 1.76 15.06 22.12
CA GLN A 61 0.50 14.64 22.72
C GLN A 61 -0.71 15.06 21.88
N ALA A 62 -0.72 16.29 21.35
CA ALA A 62 -1.77 16.76 20.45
C ALA A 62 -1.80 15.99 19.12
N VAL A 63 -0.64 15.72 18.51
CA VAL A 63 -0.51 14.89 17.31
C VAL A 63 -1.09 13.48 17.53
N LEU A 64 -0.77 12.86 18.67
CA LEU A 64 -1.28 11.54 19.02
C LEU A 64 -2.79 11.56 19.24
N ALA A 65 -3.31 12.55 19.97
CA ALA A 65 -4.75 12.70 20.20
C ALA A 65 -5.53 12.81 18.88
N LEU A 66 -5.07 13.65 17.96
CA LEU A 66 -5.69 13.81 16.63
C LEU A 66 -5.65 12.51 15.81
N GLY A 67 -4.51 11.81 15.82
CA GLY A 67 -4.37 10.54 15.11
C GLY A 67 -5.26 9.43 15.67
N ASN A 68 -5.42 9.37 17.00
CA ASN A 68 -6.32 8.43 17.65
C ASN A 68 -7.79 8.71 17.32
N ILE A 69 -8.22 9.98 17.36
CA ILE A 69 -9.58 10.36 16.96
C ILE A 69 -9.85 9.97 15.50
N ALA A 70 -8.92 10.28 14.60
CA ALA A 70 -9.04 9.92 13.18
C ALA A 70 -9.03 8.40 12.94
N ALA A 71 -8.37 7.62 13.80
CA ALA A 71 -8.32 6.16 13.68
C ALA A 71 -9.64 5.45 14.06
N VAL A 72 -10.58 6.15 14.69
CA VAL A 72 -11.80 5.52 15.23
C VAL A 72 -12.83 5.21 14.15
N SER A 73 -13.04 6.13 13.21
CA SER A 73 -13.94 5.94 12.08
C SER A 73 -13.65 6.94 10.96
N LEU A 74 -14.17 6.67 9.76
CA LEU A 74 -14.11 7.60 8.63
C LEU A 74 -14.77 8.95 8.99
N THR A 75 -15.89 8.93 9.70
CA THR A 75 -16.60 10.14 10.17
C THR A 75 -15.72 10.97 11.10
N CYS A 76 -15.02 10.34 12.05
CA CYS A 76 -14.13 11.05 12.99
C CYS A 76 -12.91 11.64 12.26
N ARG A 77 -12.34 10.92 11.29
CA ARG A 77 -11.28 11.44 10.43
C ARG A 77 -11.75 12.66 9.64
N ASP A 78 -12.90 12.55 8.96
CA ASP A 78 -13.40 13.63 8.11
C ASP A 78 -13.73 14.88 8.92
N LEU A 79 -14.20 14.71 10.16
CA LEU A 79 -14.37 15.79 11.11
C LEU A 79 -13.02 16.45 11.49
N VAL A 80 -12.00 15.67 11.84
CA VAL A 80 -10.66 16.21 12.16
C VAL A 80 -10.08 16.98 10.98
N LEU A 81 -10.25 16.48 9.77
CA LEU A 81 -9.87 17.18 8.54
C LEU A 81 -10.72 18.44 8.30
N GLY A 82 -12.03 18.39 8.58
CA GLY A 82 -12.95 19.52 8.47
C GLY A 82 -12.62 20.68 9.41
N TYR A 83 -12.01 20.39 10.56
CA TYR A 83 -11.45 21.41 11.47
C TYR A 83 -10.08 21.95 11.04
N GLY A 84 -9.53 21.49 9.90
CA GLY A 84 -8.29 22.02 9.33
C GLY A 84 -7.00 21.42 9.88
N ALA A 85 -7.05 20.23 10.50
CA ALA A 85 -5.88 19.61 11.14
C ALA A 85 -4.74 19.24 10.17
N LEU A 86 -5.02 19.13 8.86
CA LEU A 86 -4.06 18.64 7.87
C LEU A 86 -2.85 19.58 7.71
N LEU A 87 -3.08 20.88 7.46
CA LEU A 87 -2.00 21.83 7.17
C LEU A 87 -1.02 22.00 8.35
N PRO A 88 -1.49 22.16 9.61
CA PRO A 88 -0.60 22.20 10.77
C PRO A 88 0.23 20.93 10.94
N LEU A 89 -0.35 19.76 10.68
CA LEU A 89 0.39 18.49 10.73
C LEU A 89 1.46 18.41 9.64
N LEU A 90 1.15 18.84 8.42
CA LEU A 90 2.12 18.88 7.32
C LEU A 90 3.26 19.87 7.63
N ALA A 91 2.95 21.04 8.20
CA ALA A 91 3.97 21.98 8.65
C ALA A 91 4.92 21.35 9.69
N LEU A 92 4.36 20.68 10.71
CA LEU A 92 5.14 19.96 11.73
C LEU A 92 6.03 18.87 11.11
N LEU A 93 5.56 18.13 10.11
CA LEU A 93 6.35 17.11 9.40
C LEU A 93 7.49 17.70 8.56
N ASN A 94 7.45 18.99 8.23
CA ASN A 94 8.47 19.72 7.51
C ASN A 94 9.52 20.38 8.43
N GLU A 95 9.32 20.34 9.75
CA GLU A 95 10.24 20.91 10.74
C GLU A 95 11.29 19.89 11.21
N PRO A 96 12.44 20.35 11.75
CA PRO A 96 13.39 19.50 12.44
C PRO A 96 12.82 19.07 13.80
N VAL A 97 12.08 17.97 13.81
CA VAL A 97 11.46 17.41 15.02
C VAL A 97 12.20 16.17 15.54
N SER A 98 11.92 15.80 16.80
CA SER A 98 12.46 14.58 17.39
C SER A 98 12.01 13.34 16.61
N ARG A 99 12.78 12.23 16.72
CA ARG A 99 12.40 10.96 16.06
C ARG A 99 11.03 10.44 16.54
N SER A 100 10.72 10.63 17.82
CA SER A 100 9.43 10.23 18.40
C SER A 100 8.28 11.02 17.78
N MET A 101 8.42 12.34 17.72
CA MET A 101 7.47 13.23 17.05
C MET A 101 7.28 12.83 15.59
N LEU A 102 8.37 12.60 14.83
CA LEU A 102 8.28 12.25 13.41
C LEU A 102 7.50 10.94 13.20
N ARG A 103 7.76 9.92 14.03
CA ARG A 103 7.03 8.63 14.01
C ARG A 103 5.55 8.79 14.32
N ASN A 104 5.21 9.69 15.25
CA ASN A 104 3.83 9.94 15.68
C ASN A 104 3.09 10.80 14.65
N ALA A 105 3.71 11.84 14.12
CA ALA A 105 3.14 12.68 13.08
C ALA A 105 2.93 11.93 11.76
N THR A 106 3.89 11.09 11.36
CA THR A 106 3.74 10.24 10.15
C THR A 106 2.62 9.22 10.33
N TRP A 107 2.46 8.69 11.55
CA TRP A 107 1.33 7.82 11.87
C TRP A 107 0.00 8.56 11.78
N THR A 108 -0.11 9.72 12.40
CA THR A 108 -1.32 10.54 12.35
C THR A 108 -1.66 10.91 10.91
N LEU A 109 -0.66 11.25 10.07
CA LEU A 109 -0.87 11.49 8.65
C LEU A 109 -1.44 10.25 7.94
N SER A 110 -0.94 9.05 8.25
CA SER A 110 -1.51 7.80 7.69
C SER A 110 -2.97 7.57 8.10
N ARG A 111 -3.42 8.09 9.26
CA ARG A 111 -4.83 8.05 9.70
C ARG A 111 -5.70 9.10 9.03
N PHE A 112 -5.09 10.17 8.54
CA PHE A 112 -5.77 11.16 7.70
C PHE A 112 -5.93 10.67 6.25
N CYS A 113 -5.29 9.56 5.88
CA CYS A 113 -5.28 9.08 4.50
C CYS A 113 -6.59 8.37 4.09
N LYS A 114 -7.35 9.10 3.29
CA LYS A 114 -8.13 8.79 2.09
C LYS A 114 -8.73 10.15 1.70
N PRO A 115 -7.88 11.19 1.56
CA PRO A 115 -8.38 12.53 1.60
C PRO A 115 -9.09 12.84 0.26
N PRO A 116 -9.92 13.90 0.20
CA PRO A 116 -10.40 14.44 -1.06
C PRO A 116 -9.22 14.67 -2.02
N PHE A 117 -9.46 14.53 -3.33
CA PHE A 117 -8.38 14.57 -4.33
C PHE A 117 -7.52 15.84 -4.23
N ASP A 118 -8.13 17.00 -4.00
CA ASP A 118 -7.43 18.28 -3.85
C ASP A 118 -6.40 18.26 -2.71
N GLN A 119 -6.66 17.48 -1.66
CA GLN A 119 -5.75 17.33 -0.52
C GLN A 119 -4.66 16.27 -0.77
N VAL A 120 -4.86 15.33 -1.71
CA VAL A 120 -3.82 14.35 -2.09
C VAL A 120 -2.56 15.08 -2.56
N LYS A 121 -2.72 16.12 -3.39
CA LYS A 121 -1.61 16.94 -3.92
C LYS A 121 -0.83 17.67 -2.82
N LEU A 122 -1.48 18.02 -1.71
CA LEU A 122 -0.82 18.67 -0.56
C LEU A 122 0.01 17.67 0.26
N VAL A 123 -0.44 16.42 0.34
CA VAL A 123 0.19 15.37 1.15
C VAL A 123 1.39 14.74 0.44
N LEU A 124 1.32 14.58 -0.88
CA LEU A 124 2.32 13.87 -1.69
C LEU A 124 3.77 14.38 -1.49
N PRO A 125 4.07 15.69 -1.51
CA PRO A 125 5.44 16.17 -1.29
C PRO A 125 6.02 15.75 0.05
N THR A 126 5.18 15.73 1.09
CA THR A 126 5.60 15.32 2.45
C THR A 126 5.85 13.82 2.49
N LEU A 127 4.96 13.00 1.93
CA LEU A 127 5.17 11.54 1.87
C LEU A 127 6.38 11.18 1.00
N GLY A 128 6.57 11.87 -0.13
CA GLY A 128 7.71 11.72 -1.02
C GLY A 128 9.04 11.98 -0.31
N ARG A 129 9.10 12.92 0.64
CA ARG A 129 10.28 13.06 1.50
C ARG A 129 10.38 11.95 2.55
N LEU A 130 9.28 11.61 3.22
CA LEU A 130 9.28 10.66 4.35
C LEU A 130 9.70 9.24 3.95
N ILE A 131 9.45 8.82 2.70
CA ILE A 131 9.92 7.52 2.18
C ILE A 131 11.44 7.44 1.98
N HIS A 132 12.18 8.54 2.16
CA HIS A 132 13.65 8.55 2.23
C HIS A 132 14.19 8.57 3.67
N SER A 133 13.32 8.43 4.68
CA SER A 133 13.74 8.35 6.08
C SER A 133 14.66 7.15 6.32
N LYS A 134 15.61 7.29 7.26
CA LYS A 134 16.41 6.17 7.78
C LYS A 134 15.70 5.37 8.88
N ASP A 135 14.56 5.88 9.34
CA ASP A 135 13.77 5.27 10.40
C ASP A 135 12.72 4.33 9.78
N GLU A 136 12.88 3.02 10.00
CA GLU A 136 11.97 1.99 9.45
C GLU A 136 10.51 2.21 9.83
N VAL A 137 10.24 2.73 11.04
CA VAL A 137 8.87 2.99 11.50
C VAL A 137 8.26 4.15 10.71
N VAL A 138 9.05 5.18 10.41
CA VAL A 138 8.61 6.28 9.54
C VAL A 138 8.41 5.79 8.11
N LEU A 139 9.34 5.00 7.56
CA LEU A 139 9.23 4.42 6.22
C LEU A 139 7.95 3.60 6.06
N ALA A 140 7.71 2.66 6.97
CA ALA A 140 6.54 1.79 6.92
C ALA A 140 5.24 2.61 6.98
N LYS A 141 5.14 3.59 7.88
CA LYS A 141 3.96 4.45 8.02
C LYS A 141 3.74 5.35 6.82
N ALA A 142 4.81 5.89 6.23
CA ALA A 142 4.73 6.69 5.01
C ALA A 142 4.26 5.84 3.81
N CYS A 143 4.74 4.60 3.69
CA CYS A 143 4.29 3.68 2.64
C CYS A 143 2.81 3.28 2.84
N TRP A 144 2.39 3.00 4.08
CA TRP A 144 0.96 2.78 4.38
C TRP A 144 0.12 4.00 3.99
N ALA A 145 0.56 5.21 4.34
CA ALA A 145 -0.12 6.45 3.96
C ALA A 145 -0.26 6.57 2.43
N LEU A 146 0.81 6.31 1.66
CA LEU A 146 0.76 6.28 0.19
C LEU A 146 -0.26 5.26 -0.32
N SER A 147 -0.28 4.05 0.24
CA SER A 147 -1.23 3.00 -0.18
C SER A 147 -2.70 3.37 0.06
N TYR A 148 -2.97 4.30 0.98
CA TYR A 148 -4.32 4.77 1.29
C TYR A 148 -4.75 5.97 0.46
N LEU A 149 -3.87 6.55 -0.37
CA LEU A 149 -4.25 7.64 -1.27
C LEU A 149 -5.11 7.14 -2.43
N PHE A 150 -5.03 5.86 -2.78
CA PHE A 150 -5.78 5.27 -3.87
C PHE A 150 -7.22 4.95 -3.45
N ASP A 151 -8.17 5.32 -4.30
CA ASP A 151 -9.59 4.94 -4.20
C ASP A 151 -10.09 4.15 -5.42
N GLY A 152 -9.17 3.77 -6.31
CA GLY A 152 -9.46 3.04 -7.56
C GLY A 152 -9.58 3.91 -8.81
N THR A 153 -9.40 5.23 -8.69
CA THR A 153 -9.35 6.14 -9.85
C THR A 153 -7.95 6.26 -10.44
N ASN A 154 -7.85 6.35 -11.77
CA ASN A 154 -6.58 6.52 -12.47
C ASN A 154 -5.94 7.88 -12.16
N ASP A 155 -6.71 8.94 -11.92
CA ASP A 155 -6.17 10.28 -11.60
C ASP A 155 -5.30 10.29 -10.34
N LYS A 156 -5.68 9.51 -9.32
CA LYS A 156 -4.88 9.38 -8.09
C LYS A 156 -3.63 8.56 -8.31
N ILE A 157 -3.72 7.51 -9.13
CA ILE A 157 -2.55 6.72 -9.51
C ILE A 157 -1.56 7.62 -10.25
N GLN A 158 -2.04 8.39 -11.22
CA GLN A 158 -1.22 9.31 -11.99
C GLN A 158 -0.55 10.37 -11.11
N ALA A 159 -1.29 10.99 -10.17
CA ALA A 159 -0.71 11.96 -9.24
C ALA A 159 0.41 11.36 -8.36
N VAL A 160 0.27 10.11 -7.93
CA VAL A 160 1.33 9.42 -7.17
C VAL A 160 2.55 9.17 -8.07
N ILE A 161 2.36 8.72 -9.32
CA ILE A 161 3.46 8.51 -10.28
C ILE A 161 4.21 9.83 -10.51
N GLU A 162 3.49 10.91 -10.80
CA GLU A 162 4.05 12.25 -11.05
C GLU A 162 4.77 12.86 -9.85
N SER A 163 4.49 12.38 -8.63
CA SER A 163 5.24 12.79 -7.43
C SER A 163 6.66 12.21 -7.35
N GLY A 164 7.04 11.33 -8.28
CA GLY A 164 8.41 10.79 -8.39
C GLY A 164 8.76 9.71 -7.37
N VAL A 165 7.77 9.15 -6.67
CA VAL A 165 8.03 8.17 -5.58
C VAL A 165 8.44 6.78 -6.08
N LEU A 166 8.16 6.45 -7.36
CA LEU A 166 8.35 5.09 -7.90
C LEU A 166 9.78 4.57 -7.72
N GLY A 167 10.80 5.39 -8.03
CA GLY A 167 12.20 4.98 -7.90
C GLY A 167 12.57 4.58 -6.48
N ARG A 168 12.05 5.29 -5.47
CA ARG A 168 12.26 4.92 -4.07
C ARG A 168 11.46 3.69 -3.66
N LEU A 169 10.26 3.50 -4.20
CA LEU A 169 9.47 2.28 -3.93
C LEU A 169 10.20 1.01 -4.41
N VAL A 170 10.93 1.07 -5.54
CA VAL A 170 11.77 -0.04 -6.04
C VAL A 170 12.80 -0.46 -4.99
N GLU A 171 13.54 0.51 -4.43
CA GLU A 171 14.53 0.25 -3.39
C GLU A 171 13.90 -0.33 -2.12
N LEU A 172 12.72 0.17 -1.73
CA LEU A 172 12.00 -0.29 -0.54
C LEU A 172 11.39 -1.68 -0.69
N LEU A 173 11.05 -2.13 -1.90
CA LEU A 173 10.61 -3.51 -2.16
C LEU A 173 11.72 -4.54 -1.88
N MET A 174 12.98 -4.11 -1.96
CA MET A 174 14.15 -4.95 -1.67
C MET A 174 14.71 -4.72 -0.27
N HIS A 175 13.96 -4.03 0.60
CA HIS A 175 14.39 -3.75 1.98
C HIS A 175 14.44 -5.04 2.82
N PRO A 176 15.42 -5.21 3.74
CA PRO A 176 15.52 -6.44 4.55
C PRO A 176 14.38 -6.66 5.54
N SER A 177 13.66 -5.59 5.91
CA SER A 177 12.57 -5.63 6.90
C SER A 177 11.20 -5.84 6.22
N PRO A 178 10.50 -6.97 6.46
CA PRO A 178 9.14 -7.21 5.94
C PRO A 178 8.12 -6.13 6.33
N SER A 179 8.36 -5.45 7.46
CA SER A 179 7.53 -4.34 7.94
C SER A 179 7.53 -3.13 7.00
N VAL A 180 8.60 -2.97 6.20
CA VAL A 180 8.73 -1.96 5.15
C VAL A 180 8.26 -2.50 3.80
N ILE A 181 8.65 -3.73 3.44
CA ILE A 181 8.28 -4.34 2.16
C ILE A 181 6.75 -4.42 2.01
N THR A 182 6.05 -4.85 3.06
CA THR A 182 4.60 -5.08 3.02
C THR A 182 3.84 -3.82 2.59
N PRO A 183 3.92 -2.67 3.30
CA PRO A 183 3.22 -1.46 2.86
C PRO A 183 3.68 -0.95 1.50
N THR A 184 4.97 -1.03 1.17
CA THR A 184 5.48 -0.65 -0.16
C THR A 184 4.83 -1.48 -1.26
N LEU A 185 4.71 -2.79 -1.05
CA LEU A 185 4.08 -3.70 -1.99
C LEU A 185 2.57 -3.43 -2.15
N TYR A 186 1.88 -3.03 -1.08
CA TYR A 186 0.49 -2.58 -1.19
C TYR A 186 0.37 -1.31 -2.04
N THR A 187 1.24 -0.32 -1.87
CA THR A 187 1.29 0.88 -2.72
C THR A 187 1.50 0.50 -4.18
N VAL A 188 2.49 -0.34 -4.48
CA VAL A 188 2.79 -0.79 -5.85
C VAL A 188 1.61 -1.55 -6.45
N LYS A 189 0.98 -2.45 -5.69
CA LYS A 189 -0.21 -3.19 -6.15
C LYS A 189 -1.32 -2.24 -6.59
N HIS A 190 -1.55 -1.14 -5.89
CA HIS A 190 -2.55 -0.14 -6.29
C HIS A 190 -2.16 0.57 -7.60
N ILE A 191 -0.90 0.94 -7.78
CA ILE A 191 -0.43 1.57 -9.02
C ILE A 191 -0.61 0.60 -10.21
N VAL A 192 -0.32 -0.69 -10.01
CA VAL A 192 -0.47 -1.75 -11.03
C VAL A 192 -1.93 -2.01 -11.42
N THR A 193 -2.92 -1.56 -10.62
CA THR A 193 -4.33 -1.66 -11.01
C THR A 193 -4.75 -0.65 -12.08
N GLY A 194 -3.86 0.27 -12.45
CA GLY A 194 -4.06 1.31 -13.44
C GLY A 194 -4.22 0.83 -14.88
N ASP A 195 -4.31 1.78 -15.80
CA ASP A 195 -4.33 1.55 -17.24
C ASP A 195 -2.93 1.23 -17.83
N ASP A 196 -2.87 1.05 -19.14
CA ASP A 196 -1.65 0.76 -19.88
C ASP A 196 -0.58 1.85 -19.69
N VAL A 197 -0.96 3.13 -19.62
CA VAL A 197 -0.03 4.24 -19.36
C VAL A 197 0.62 4.10 -17.98
N GLN A 198 -0.16 3.74 -16.98
CA GLN A 198 0.32 3.59 -15.59
C GLN A 198 1.16 2.32 -15.42
N ILE A 199 0.80 1.23 -16.09
CA ILE A 199 1.61 0.01 -16.16
C ILE A 199 2.94 0.31 -16.86
N GLN A 200 2.95 1.15 -17.90
CA GLN A 200 4.17 1.56 -18.58
C GLN A 200 5.13 2.29 -17.63
N ALA A 201 4.61 3.20 -16.80
CA ALA A 201 5.43 3.91 -15.81
C ALA A 201 6.07 2.94 -14.78
N ILE A 202 5.38 1.86 -14.41
CA ILE A 202 5.90 0.83 -13.50
C ILE A 202 7.03 0.02 -14.16
N ILE A 203 6.88 -0.27 -15.46
CA ILE A 203 7.90 -0.94 -16.27
C ILE A 203 9.15 -0.05 -16.37
N GLU A 204 8.99 1.22 -16.72
CA GLU A 204 10.08 2.19 -16.86
C GLU A 204 10.80 2.46 -15.55
N ALA A 205 10.09 2.39 -14.42
CA ALA A 205 10.67 2.48 -13.09
C ALA A 205 11.43 1.20 -12.65
N ASN A 206 11.44 0.12 -13.45
CA ASN A 206 12.05 -1.18 -13.10
C ASN A 206 11.45 -1.86 -11.86
N ILE A 207 10.15 -1.66 -11.59
CA ILE A 207 9.47 -2.28 -10.44
C ILE A 207 9.21 -3.78 -10.65
N ILE A 208 9.10 -4.24 -11.91
CA ILE A 208 8.74 -5.64 -12.23
C ILE A 208 9.78 -6.63 -11.69
N ALA A 209 11.08 -6.35 -11.82
CA ALA A 209 12.14 -7.25 -11.34
C ALA A 209 12.09 -7.51 -9.82
N PRO A 210 11.98 -6.48 -8.94
CA PRO A 210 11.70 -6.68 -7.52
C PRO A 210 10.44 -7.51 -7.23
N LEU A 211 9.35 -7.30 -7.98
CA LEU A 211 8.12 -8.08 -7.78
C LEU A 211 8.33 -9.56 -8.10
N VAL A 212 9.04 -9.87 -9.19
CA VAL A 212 9.39 -11.26 -9.54
C VAL A 212 10.29 -11.87 -8.46
N HIS A 213 11.28 -11.13 -7.98
CA HIS A 213 12.17 -11.57 -6.89
C HIS A 213 11.39 -11.89 -5.60
N LEU A 214 10.43 -11.04 -5.20
CA LEU A 214 9.59 -11.27 -4.04
C LEU A 214 8.66 -12.47 -4.24
N LEU A 215 8.09 -12.65 -5.44
CA LEU A 215 7.27 -13.82 -5.76
C LEU A 215 8.07 -15.14 -5.67
N GLN A 216 9.36 -15.11 -5.96
CA GLN A 216 10.24 -16.28 -5.82
C GLN A 216 10.65 -16.54 -4.37
N ASN A 217 11.16 -15.51 -3.69
CA ASN A 217 12.01 -15.69 -2.51
C ASN A 217 11.38 -15.22 -1.19
N ALA A 218 10.29 -14.43 -1.23
CA ALA A 218 9.71 -13.88 -0.01
C ALA A 218 8.86 -14.89 0.78
N GLU A 219 8.51 -14.52 2.00
CA GLU A 219 7.57 -15.24 2.86
C GLU A 219 6.16 -15.29 2.25
N PHE A 220 5.35 -16.22 2.73
CA PHE A 220 4.04 -16.57 2.16
C PHE A 220 3.14 -15.37 1.84
N ASP A 221 2.95 -14.44 2.77
CA ASP A 221 2.06 -13.29 2.58
C ASP A 221 2.58 -12.27 1.55
N ILE A 222 3.89 -11.98 1.58
CA ILE A 222 4.52 -11.07 0.62
C ILE A 222 4.52 -11.69 -0.77
N LYS A 223 4.86 -12.98 -0.87
CA LYS A 223 4.80 -13.76 -2.10
C LYS A 223 3.40 -13.72 -2.73
N LYS A 224 2.36 -13.90 -1.91
CA LYS A 224 0.96 -13.79 -2.33
C LYS A 224 0.63 -12.41 -2.89
N GLN A 225 1.06 -11.33 -2.24
CA GLN A 225 0.79 -9.98 -2.74
C GLN A 225 1.57 -9.66 -4.03
N ALA A 226 2.82 -10.14 -4.16
CA ALA A 226 3.63 -9.96 -5.36
C ALA A 226 3.02 -10.67 -6.58
N GLY A 227 2.56 -11.91 -6.42
CA GLY A 227 1.86 -12.63 -7.49
C GLY A 227 0.54 -11.98 -7.89
N LYS A 228 -0.21 -11.44 -6.93
CA LYS A 228 -1.42 -10.65 -7.22
C LYS A 228 -1.11 -9.38 -8.02
N ALA A 229 -0.01 -8.69 -7.70
CA ALA A 229 0.43 -7.51 -8.44
C ALA A 229 0.79 -7.86 -9.88
N ILE A 230 1.64 -8.87 -10.11
CA ILE A 230 2.02 -9.31 -11.47
C ILE A 230 0.78 -9.74 -12.27
N SER A 231 -0.11 -10.54 -11.69
CA SER A 231 -1.34 -11.00 -12.38
C SER A 231 -2.30 -9.85 -12.72
N LYS A 232 -2.29 -8.78 -11.92
CA LYS A 232 -3.06 -7.57 -12.21
C LYS A 232 -2.44 -6.78 -13.36
N ALA A 233 -1.12 -6.66 -13.41
CA ALA A 233 -0.41 -6.04 -14.53
C ALA A 233 -0.72 -6.75 -15.87
N THR A 234 -0.80 -8.08 -15.88
CA THR A 234 -1.16 -8.82 -17.11
C THR A 234 -2.62 -8.66 -17.51
N SER A 235 -3.48 -8.19 -16.60
CA SER A 235 -4.90 -7.95 -16.89
C SER A 235 -5.16 -6.56 -17.47
N GLY A 236 -4.36 -5.55 -17.09
CA GLY A 236 -4.49 -4.17 -17.58
C GLY A 236 -3.51 -3.80 -18.69
N GLY A 237 -2.45 -4.58 -18.88
CA GLY A 237 -1.37 -4.24 -19.80
C GLY A 237 -1.63 -4.60 -21.26
N THR A 238 -0.92 -3.93 -22.16
CA THR A 238 -0.90 -4.25 -23.60
C THR A 238 -0.09 -5.52 -23.87
N HIS A 239 -0.16 -6.05 -25.10
CA HIS A 239 0.64 -7.21 -25.50
C HIS A 239 2.15 -6.96 -25.32
N ASP A 240 2.66 -5.78 -25.69
CA ASP A 240 4.08 -5.43 -25.52
C ASP A 240 4.50 -5.38 -24.05
N GLN A 241 3.65 -4.83 -23.19
CA GLN A 241 3.89 -4.80 -21.75
C GLN A 241 3.91 -6.21 -21.17
N ILE A 242 2.96 -7.06 -21.55
CA ILE A 242 2.93 -8.46 -21.11
C ILE A 242 4.18 -9.21 -21.59
N ARG A 243 4.63 -9.00 -22.84
CA ARG A 243 5.91 -9.55 -23.33
C ARG A 243 7.09 -9.09 -22.47
N PHE A 244 7.12 -7.82 -22.08
CA PHE A 244 8.14 -7.32 -21.16
C PHE A 244 8.07 -8.03 -19.80
N LEU A 245 6.88 -8.18 -19.21
CA LEU A 245 6.69 -8.92 -17.95
C LEU A 245 7.23 -10.35 -18.05
N VAL A 246 6.94 -11.05 -19.15
CA VAL A 246 7.45 -12.40 -19.43
C VAL A 246 8.97 -12.41 -19.53
N SER A 247 9.57 -11.41 -20.20
CA SER A 247 11.02 -11.28 -20.32
C SER A 247 11.73 -11.08 -18.97
N GLN A 248 11.02 -10.58 -17.95
CA GLN A 248 11.53 -10.46 -16.58
C GLN A 248 11.44 -11.78 -15.79
N GLY A 249 10.99 -12.88 -16.41
CA GLY A 249 10.99 -14.20 -15.80
C GLY A 249 9.83 -14.47 -14.83
N CYS A 250 8.68 -13.82 -15.03
CA CYS A 250 7.53 -13.98 -14.12
C CYS A 250 6.78 -15.32 -14.25
N ILE A 251 6.95 -16.07 -15.36
CA ILE A 251 6.19 -17.30 -15.65
C ILE A 251 6.45 -18.38 -14.59
N LYS A 252 7.71 -18.81 -14.41
CA LYS A 252 8.01 -19.90 -13.47
C LYS A 252 7.53 -19.62 -12.05
N PRO A 253 7.77 -18.43 -11.47
CA PRO A 253 7.26 -18.10 -10.15
C PRO A 253 5.73 -18.10 -10.06
N LEU A 254 5.03 -17.71 -11.12
CA LEU A 254 3.56 -17.81 -11.19
C LEU A 254 3.08 -19.27 -11.28
N CYS A 255 3.82 -20.14 -11.96
CA CYS A 255 3.53 -21.57 -12.02
C CYS A 255 3.76 -22.26 -10.66
N ASP A 256 4.89 -21.99 -10.01
CA ASP A 256 5.27 -22.62 -8.74
C ASP A 256 4.22 -22.36 -7.64
N VAL A 257 3.59 -21.18 -7.63
CA VAL A 257 2.57 -20.84 -6.64
C VAL A 257 1.21 -21.51 -6.87
N LEU A 258 0.97 -22.14 -8.03
CA LEU A 258 -0.30 -22.87 -8.28
C LEU A 258 -0.43 -24.12 -7.42
N TYR A 259 0.70 -24.70 -6.98
CA TYR A 259 0.71 -26.00 -6.31
C TYR A 259 0.25 -25.95 -4.84
N TYR A 260 0.70 -24.95 -4.09
CA TYR A 260 0.64 -25.00 -2.62
C TYR A 260 -0.13 -23.86 -1.95
N PHE A 261 -0.73 -22.96 -2.73
CA PHE A 261 -1.47 -21.81 -2.19
C PHE A 261 -2.97 -22.02 -2.13
N ASP A 262 -3.63 -21.11 -1.41
CA ASP A 262 -5.08 -21.08 -1.33
C ASP A 262 -5.76 -20.77 -2.68
N ARG A 263 -6.99 -21.29 -2.81
CA ARG A 263 -7.80 -21.24 -4.02
C ARG A 263 -8.04 -19.85 -4.58
N GLU A 264 -8.22 -18.85 -3.72
CA GLU A 264 -8.42 -17.46 -4.16
C GLU A 264 -7.16 -16.95 -4.88
N PHE A 265 -5.98 -17.22 -4.30
CA PHE A 265 -4.73 -16.82 -4.92
C PHE A 265 -4.39 -17.60 -6.18
N VAL A 266 -4.62 -18.92 -6.19
CA VAL A 266 -4.45 -19.78 -7.37
C VAL A 266 -5.29 -19.27 -8.54
N THR A 267 -6.55 -18.89 -8.29
CA THR A 267 -7.43 -18.32 -9.33
C THR A 267 -6.83 -17.07 -9.96
N VAL A 268 -6.25 -16.18 -9.14
CA VAL A 268 -5.63 -14.94 -9.63
C VAL A 268 -4.39 -15.23 -10.48
N CYS A 269 -3.54 -16.15 -10.04
CA CYS A 269 -2.32 -16.51 -10.78
C CYS A 269 -2.65 -17.27 -12.08
N LEU A 270 -3.65 -18.15 -12.05
CA LEU A 270 -4.14 -18.84 -13.24
C LEU A 270 -4.69 -17.84 -14.28
N GLN A 271 -5.44 -16.83 -13.83
CA GLN A 271 -5.89 -15.75 -14.71
C GLN A 271 -4.70 -14.95 -15.29
N GLY A 272 -3.67 -14.71 -14.47
CA GLY A 272 -2.43 -14.06 -14.90
C GLY A 272 -1.70 -14.84 -15.99
N LEU A 273 -1.57 -16.16 -15.83
CA LEU A 273 -0.98 -17.08 -16.82
C LEU A 273 -1.82 -17.19 -18.09
N GLU A 274 -3.15 -17.23 -17.97
CA GLU A 274 -4.03 -17.22 -19.14
C GLU A 274 -3.83 -15.95 -19.97
N ASN A 275 -3.72 -14.77 -19.35
CA ASN A 275 -3.47 -13.53 -20.07
C ASN A 275 -2.12 -13.56 -20.81
N ILE A 276 -1.09 -14.17 -20.20
CA ILE A 276 0.21 -14.41 -20.85
C ILE A 276 0.05 -15.37 -22.04
N LEU A 277 -0.70 -16.46 -21.89
CA LEU A 277 -0.99 -17.41 -22.96
C LEU A 277 -1.74 -16.78 -24.14
N LYS A 278 -2.70 -15.88 -23.87
CA LYS A 278 -3.43 -15.11 -24.88
C LYS A 278 -2.49 -14.29 -25.77
N VAL A 279 -1.52 -13.61 -25.16
CA VAL A 279 -0.51 -12.84 -25.91
C VAL A 279 0.34 -13.76 -26.76
N GLY A 280 0.78 -14.90 -26.23
CA GLY A 280 1.55 -15.88 -26.99
C GLY A 280 0.77 -16.49 -28.16
N GLU A 281 -0.54 -16.67 -28.02
CA GLU A 281 -1.40 -17.15 -29.10
C GLU A 281 -1.63 -16.08 -30.18
N ALA A 282 -1.70 -14.80 -29.79
CA ALA A 282 -1.71 -13.69 -30.72
C ALA A 282 -0.40 -13.63 -31.54
N ASP A 283 0.74 -13.83 -30.87
CA ASP A 283 2.07 -13.82 -31.51
C ASP A 283 2.25 -14.96 -32.51
N LYS A 284 1.76 -16.14 -32.13
CA LYS A 284 1.66 -17.31 -33.01
C LYS A 284 0.83 -17.01 -34.26
N LYS A 285 -0.35 -16.40 -34.10
CA LYS A 285 -1.23 -16.04 -35.22
C LYS A 285 -0.64 -14.97 -36.13
N MET A 286 0.15 -14.06 -35.57
CA MET A 286 0.88 -13.04 -36.33
C MET A 286 2.14 -13.59 -37.02
N GLY A 287 2.50 -14.85 -36.80
CA GLY A 287 3.68 -15.49 -37.41
C GLY A 287 5.01 -15.03 -36.82
N ILE A 288 5.00 -14.28 -35.71
CA ILE A 288 6.20 -13.72 -35.05
C ILE A 288 7.09 -14.85 -34.52
N THR A 289 6.49 -15.95 -34.10
CA THR A 289 7.13 -17.05 -33.36
C THR A 289 7.18 -18.36 -34.15
N GLY A 290 7.11 -18.29 -35.49
CA GLY A 290 7.16 -19.50 -36.34
C GLY A 290 5.97 -20.45 -36.15
N GLY A 291 4.81 -19.92 -35.75
CA GLY A 291 3.58 -20.69 -35.56
C GLY A 291 3.46 -21.39 -34.21
N MET A 292 4.35 -21.12 -33.26
CA MET A 292 4.33 -21.70 -31.90
C MET A 292 3.98 -20.65 -30.84
N ASN A 293 3.25 -21.05 -29.80
CA ASN A 293 3.03 -20.20 -28.63
C ASN A 293 4.23 -20.34 -27.68
N LEU A 294 5.19 -19.43 -27.75
CA LEU A 294 6.40 -19.48 -26.90
C LEU A 294 6.07 -19.39 -25.41
N ASN A 295 5.00 -18.67 -25.04
CA ASN A 295 4.59 -18.56 -23.65
C ASN A 295 4.07 -19.90 -23.11
N ALA A 296 3.36 -20.68 -23.93
CA ALA A 296 2.96 -22.05 -23.57
C ALA A 296 4.18 -22.96 -23.36
N GLN A 297 5.20 -22.86 -24.23
CA GLN A 297 6.45 -23.62 -24.06
C GLN A 297 7.20 -23.23 -22.78
N MET A 298 7.23 -21.94 -22.42
CA MET A 298 7.82 -21.47 -21.17
C MET A 298 7.06 -21.97 -19.94
N ILE A 299 5.73 -22.08 -20.02
CA ILE A 299 4.91 -22.67 -18.96
C ILE A 299 5.17 -24.17 -18.83
N ASP A 300 5.27 -24.89 -19.95
CA ASP A 300 5.63 -26.32 -19.97
C ASP A 300 7.02 -26.55 -19.33
N ALA A 301 8.02 -25.76 -19.73
CA ALA A 301 9.38 -25.82 -19.17
C ALA A 301 9.44 -25.47 -17.67
N ALA A 302 8.43 -24.79 -17.14
CA ALA A 302 8.31 -24.46 -15.73
C ALA A 302 7.48 -25.47 -14.92
N GLU A 303 7.10 -26.61 -15.51
CA GLU A 303 6.16 -27.60 -14.95
C GLU A 303 4.75 -27.03 -14.71
N GLY A 304 4.46 -25.84 -15.23
CA GLY A 304 3.22 -25.12 -15.00
C GLY A 304 2.01 -25.83 -15.58
N ARG A 305 2.16 -26.50 -16.72
CA ARG A 305 1.08 -27.29 -17.34
C ARG A 305 0.61 -28.43 -16.44
N GLU A 306 1.54 -29.18 -15.85
CA GLU A 306 1.21 -30.26 -14.92
C GLU A 306 0.43 -29.73 -13.71
N TRP A 307 0.83 -28.57 -13.18
CA TRP A 307 0.09 -27.91 -12.12
C TRP A 307 -1.33 -27.50 -12.55
N ILE A 308 -1.50 -26.95 -13.76
CA ILE A 308 -2.83 -26.60 -14.30
C ILE A 308 -3.67 -27.87 -14.53
N GLU A 309 -3.09 -28.97 -14.99
CA GLU A 309 -3.77 -30.26 -15.15
C GLU A 309 -4.28 -30.80 -13.82
N ASN A 310 -3.49 -30.68 -12.74
CA ASN A 310 -3.91 -31.05 -11.39
C ASN A 310 -5.11 -30.22 -10.90
N LEU A 311 -5.20 -28.95 -11.29
CA LEU A 311 -6.33 -28.08 -10.93
C LEU A 311 -7.67 -28.53 -11.52
N LYS A 312 -7.69 -29.35 -12.59
CA LYS A 312 -8.92 -29.95 -13.14
C LYS A 312 -9.68 -30.79 -12.12
N TYR A 313 -8.96 -31.35 -11.14
CA TYR A 313 -9.52 -32.20 -10.09
C TYR A 313 -9.79 -31.43 -8.78
N ASP A 314 -9.60 -30.10 -8.76
CA ASP A 314 -9.92 -29.30 -7.59
C ASP A 314 -11.44 -29.32 -7.32
N CYS A 315 -11.81 -29.40 -6.04
CA CYS A 315 -13.23 -29.47 -5.66
C CYS A 315 -13.99 -28.15 -5.88
N ASN A 316 -13.28 -27.04 -6.14
CA ASN A 316 -13.86 -25.78 -6.58
C ASN A 316 -14.11 -25.82 -8.10
N ILE A 317 -15.38 -25.98 -8.47
CA ILE A 317 -15.88 -26.04 -9.84
C ILE A 317 -15.40 -24.87 -10.71
N LYS A 318 -15.22 -23.67 -10.13
CA LYS A 318 -14.73 -22.51 -10.88
C LYS A 318 -13.26 -22.67 -11.28
N ILE A 319 -12.44 -23.20 -10.39
CA ILE A 319 -11.01 -23.39 -10.63
C ILE A 319 -10.82 -24.54 -11.62
N SER A 320 -11.49 -25.66 -11.41
CA SER A 320 -11.40 -26.81 -12.32
C SER A 320 -11.94 -26.48 -13.70
N GLY A 321 -13.09 -25.79 -13.79
CA GLY A 321 -13.63 -25.31 -15.07
C GLY A 321 -12.66 -24.36 -15.78
N LYS A 322 -12.03 -23.43 -15.05
CA LYS A 322 -11.06 -22.50 -15.63
C LYS A 322 -9.80 -23.20 -16.12
N ALA A 323 -9.28 -24.16 -15.35
CA ALA A 323 -8.13 -24.96 -15.74
C ALA A 323 -8.40 -25.79 -17.00
N MET A 324 -9.59 -26.37 -17.12
CA MET A 324 -10.03 -27.09 -18.33
C MET A 324 -10.07 -26.16 -19.54
N GLU A 325 -10.71 -25.00 -19.42
CA GLU A 325 -10.77 -23.99 -20.49
C GLU A 325 -9.37 -23.58 -20.97
N VAL A 326 -8.46 -23.29 -20.04
CA VAL A 326 -7.08 -22.92 -20.35
C VAL A 326 -6.37 -24.04 -21.10
N LEU A 327 -6.47 -25.28 -20.62
CA LEU A 327 -5.81 -26.41 -21.27
C LEU A 327 -6.35 -26.66 -22.68
N GLU A 328 -7.68 -26.70 -22.86
CA GLU A 328 -8.32 -26.90 -24.17
C GLU A 328 -8.01 -25.80 -25.19
N THR A 329 -7.73 -24.57 -24.72
CA THR A 329 -7.49 -23.42 -25.59
C THR A 329 -6.05 -23.35 -26.09
N TYR A 330 -5.07 -23.70 -25.25
CA TYR A 330 -3.65 -23.44 -25.53
C TYR A 330 -2.79 -24.70 -25.74
N TRP A 331 -3.31 -25.90 -25.50
CA TRP A 331 -2.65 -27.19 -25.73
C TRP A 331 -3.56 -28.21 -26.40
#